data_AF-A0AAW4BL54-F1
#
_entry.id   AF-A0AAW4BL54-F1
#
_cell.length_a   1.000
_cell.length_b   1.000
_cell.length_c   1.000
_cell.angle_alpha   90.00
_cell.angle_beta   90.00
_cell.angle_gamma   90.00
#
_symmetry.space_group_name_H-M   'P 1'
#
loop_
_entity.id
_entity.type
_entity.pdbx_description
1 polymer ?
#
loop_
_entity_poly.entity_id
_entity_poly.type
_entity_poly.pdbx_seq_one_letter_code
_entity_poly.pdbx_strand_id
1 'polypeptide(L)'
;VEAKRTIDDSVIYLPYWLLSYEALVSMFVDRSDQNAPNQAMIMAREINQAKRKYLEDNSQQDVLKHFTVDSPVPFDLDFLMSKLNEINVEMVAGARGEKQGDFFGKLARMISRLENKISDRRLGFMFSGGGNVLD
;
A
#
# COMPACT_ATOMS: atom_id res chain seq x y z
N VAL A 1 -28.90 18.98 0.12
CA VAL A 1 -28.27 19.59 -1.07
C VAL A 1 -27.00 18.80 -1.35
N GLU A 2 -27.10 17.77 -2.19
CA GLU A 2 -25.93 17.05 -2.69
C GLU A 2 -25.15 18.00 -3.59
N ALA A 3 -23.98 18.43 -3.11
CA ALA A 3 -23.05 19.17 -3.92
C ALA A 3 -22.26 18.16 -4.77
N LYS A 4 -22.69 17.95 -6.00
CA LYS A 4 -21.79 17.56 -7.10
C LYS A 4 -20.63 18.56 -7.13
N ARG A 5 -19.52 18.21 -6.49
CA ARG A 5 -18.26 18.96 -6.60
C ARG A 5 -17.31 18.11 -7.42
N THR A 6 -17.33 18.35 -8.72
CA THR A 6 -16.15 18.13 -9.56
C THR A 6 -15.00 18.95 -8.98
N ILE A 7 -13.81 18.37 -8.98
CA ILE A 7 -12.61 18.94 -8.37
C ILE A 7 -12.31 20.27 -9.08
N ASP A 8 -12.45 21.37 -8.35
CA ASP A 8 -12.19 22.75 -8.79
C ASP A 8 -10.70 22.93 -9.15
N ASP A 9 -10.36 23.88 -10.03
CA ASP A 9 -8.98 24.18 -10.48
C ASP A 9 -8.00 24.60 -9.36
N SER A 10 -8.49 24.68 -8.11
CA SER A 10 -7.74 25.08 -6.91
C SER A 10 -7.47 23.92 -5.93
N VAL A 11 -7.71 22.66 -6.30
CA VAL A 11 -7.45 21.51 -5.43
C VAL A 11 -6.10 20.88 -5.78
N ILE A 12 -5.16 20.91 -4.83
CA ILE A 12 -3.89 20.19 -4.94
C ILE A 12 -4.17 18.70 -4.70
N TYR A 13 -4.01 17.90 -5.74
CA TYR A 13 -3.92 16.45 -5.63
C TYR A 13 -2.45 16.04 -5.43
N LEU A 14 -2.16 15.30 -4.37
CA LEU A 14 -0.82 14.74 -4.10
C LEU A 14 -0.90 13.21 -4.16
N PRO A 15 -0.58 12.58 -5.30
CA PRO A 15 -0.66 11.13 -5.40
C PRO A 15 0.14 10.43 -4.30
N TYR A 16 -0.47 9.44 -3.62
CA TYR A 16 0.15 8.75 -2.49
C TYR A 16 1.48 8.07 -2.83
N TRP A 17 1.71 7.68 -4.08
CA TRP A 17 2.97 7.06 -4.51
C TRP A 17 4.13 8.03 -4.66
N LEU A 18 3.88 9.35 -4.55
CA LEU A 18 4.93 10.35 -4.41
C LEU A 18 5.50 10.43 -2.99
N LEU A 19 4.82 9.81 -2.01
CA LEU A 19 5.35 9.68 -0.67
C LEU A 19 6.57 8.76 -0.67
N SER A 20 7.60 9.15 0.09
CA SER A 20 8.73 8.27 0.33
C SER A 20 8.30 7.01 1.05
N TYR A 21 9.11 5.96 0.96
CA TYR A 21 8.91 4.75 1.74
C TYR A 21 8.77 5.03 3.24
N GLU A 22 9.63 5.90 3.78
CA GLU A 22 9.60 6.28 5.18
C GLU A 22 8.28 6.93 5.56
N ALA A 23 7.76 7.82 4.71
CA ALA A 23 6.47 8.47 4.93
C ALA A 23 5.33 7.45 4.96
N LEU A 24 5.27 6.54 3.98
CA LEU A 24 4.26 5.47 3.92
C LEU A 24 4.32 4.58 5.17
N VAL A 25 5.51 4.08 5.54
CA VAL A 25 5.65 3.26 6.75
C VAL A 25 5.26 4.03 8.00
N SER A 26 5.68 5.28 8.15
CA SER A 26 5.33 6.11 9.31
C SER A 26 3.82 6.36 9.44
N MET A 27 3.10 6.37 8.32
CA MET A 27 1.65 6.56 8.30
C MET A 27 0.87 5.32 8.76
N PHE A 28 1.41 4.12 8.55
CA PHE A 28 0.65 2.87 8.70
C PHE A 28 1.19 1.94 9.79
N VAL A 29 2.49 1.99 10.06
CA VAL A 29 3.17 1.17 11.07
C VAL A 29 3.30 1.95 12.37
N ASP A 30 2.70 1.39 13.42
CA ASP A 30 2.80 1.95 14.77
C ASP A 30 4.13 1.52 15.39
N ARG A 31 4.99 2.50 15.71
CA ARG A 31 6.33 2.25 16.29
C ARG A 31 6.28 1.60 17.67
N SER A 32 5.14 1.64 18.36
CA SER A 32 4.94 0.96 19.65
C SER A 32 4.57 -0.52 19.52
N ASP A 33 4.22 -0.99 18.31
CA ASP A 33 3.94 -2.40 18.05
C ASP A 33 5.23 -3.22 18.16
N GLN A 34 5.20 -4.33 18.91
CA GLN A 34 6.36 -5.22 19.04
C GLN A 34 6.79 -5.81 17.68
N ASN A 35 5.88 -5.88 16.71
CA ASN A 35 6.14 -6.34 15.36
C ASN A 35 6.47 -5.20 14.38
N ALA A 36 6.60 -3.95 14.84
CA ALA A 36 6.82 -2.79 13.97
C ALA A 36 7.98 -2.95 12.96
N PRO A 37 9.16 -3.50 13.32
CA PRO A 37 10.23 -3.73 12.34
C PRO A 37 9.82 -4.70 11.24
N ASN A 38 9.13 -5.78 11.60
CA ASN A 38 8.65 -6.79 10.65
C ASN A 38 7.49 -6.25 9.79
N GLN A 39 6.60 -5.44 10.37
CA GLN A 39 5.52 -4.73 9.68
C GLN A 39 6.07 -3.71 8.65
N ALA A 40 7.12 -2.97 9.01
CA ALA A 40 7.79 -2.06 8.07
C ALA A 40 8.44 -2.82 6.92
N MET A 41 9.16 -3.90 7.22
CA MET A 41 9.80 -4.75 6.21
C MET A 41 8.78 -5.35 5.23
N ILE A 42 7.68 -5.93 5.73
CA ILE A 42 6.66 -6.53 4.86
C ILE A 42 5.98 -5.47 4.00
N MET A 43 5.69 -4.29 4.57
CA MET A 43 5.12 -3.18 3.81
C MET A 43 6.05 -2.70 2.69
N ALA A 44 7.35 -2.58 2.95
CA ALA A 44 8.34 -2.25 1.93
C ALA A 44 8.34 -3.27 0.78
N ARG A 45 8.30 -4.57 1.14
CA ARG A 45 8.31 -5.68 0.18
C ARG A 45 7.07 -5.66 -0.70
N GLU A 46 5.89 -5.53 -0.11
CA GLU A 46 4.63 -5.56 -0.84
C GLU A 46 4.41 -4.29 -1.68
N ILE A 47 4.84 -3.11 -1.22
CA ILE A 47 4.81 -1.88 -2.04
C ILE A 47 5.72 -2.04 -3.27
N ASN A 48 6.93 -2.58 -3.12
CA ASN A 48 7.80 -2.86 -4.27
C ASN A 48 7.17 -3.85 -5.26
N GLN A 49 6.48 -4.89 -4.76
CA GLN A 49 5.77 -5.83 -5.62
C GLN A 49 4.59 -5.17 -6.35
N ALA A 50 3.85 -4.29 -5.68
CA ALA A 50 2.75 -3.55 -6.30
C ALA A 50 3.26 -2.58 -7.39
N LYS A 51 4.38 -1.89 -7.13
CA LYS A 51 5.08 -1.05 -8.13
C LYS A 51 5.57 -1.87 -9.33
N ARG A 52 6.19 -3.03 -9.06
CA ARG A 52 6.62 -3.98 -10.10
C ARG A 52 5.45 -4.40 -10.98
N LYS A 53 4.35 -4.83 -10.37
CA LYS A 53 3.14 -5.26 -11.06
C LYS A 53 2.61 -4.15 -11.97
N TYR A 54 2.51 -2.91 -11.47
CA TYR A 54 2.09 -1.77 -12.28
C TYR A 54 2.97 -1.58 -13.52
N LEU A 55 4.30 -1.64 -13.36
CA LEU A 55 5.24 -1.49 -14.48
C LEU A 55 5.13 -2.64 -15.49
N GLU A 56 4.92 -3.87 -15.02
CA GLU A 56 4.73 -5.05 -15.87
C GLU A 56 3.42 -4.95 -16.66
N ASP A 57 2.32 -4.61 -16.01
CA ASP A 57 1.00 -4.46 -16.63
C ASP A 57 1.00 -3.33 -17.69
N ASN A 58 1.84 -2.30 -17.49
CA ASN A 58 1.99 -1.16 -18.40
C ASN A 58 3.20 -1.26 -19.37
N SER A 59 3.84 -2.43 -19.45
CA SER A 59 4.97 -2.69 -20.36
C SER A 59 6.16 -1.71 -20.21
N GLN A 60 6.39 -1.17 -19.02
CA GLN A 60 7.44 -0.19 -18.71
C GLN A 60 8.79 -0.85 -18.42
N GLN A 61 9.30 -1.64 -19.38
CA GLN A 61 10.47 -2.51 -19.21
C GLN A 61 11.77 -1.77 -18.83
N ASP A 62 11.96 -0.53 -19.29
CA ASP A 62 13.15 0.25 -18.98
C ASP A 62 13.15 0.77 -17.54
N VAL A 63 11.98 1.15 -17.03
CA VAL A 63 11.79 1.54 -15.63
C VAL A 63 11.90 0.32 -14.72
N LEU A 64 11.34 -0.81 -15.12
CA LEU A 64 11.35 -2.08 -14.39
C LEU A 64 12.77 -2.55 -14.02
N LYS A 65 13.77 -2.25 -14.85
CA LYS A 65 15.18 -2.62 -14.63
C LYS A 65 15.88 -1.82 -13.54
N HIS A 66 15.38 -0.62 -13.21
CA HIS A 66 16.13 0.35 -12.40
C HIS A 66 15.34 0.92 -11.22
N PHE A 67 14.02 0.71 -11.16
CA PHE A 67 13.21 1.28 -10.09
C PHE A 67 13.59 0.71 -8.71
N THR A 68 13.40 1.55 -7.71
CA THR A 68 13.64 1.28 -6.29
C THR A 68 12.37 1.54 -5.50
N VAL A 69 12.41 1.25 -4.19
CA VAL A 69 11.27 1.51 -3.29
C VAL A 69 10.85 2.98 -3.27
N ASP A 70 11.78 3.91 -3.42
CA ASP A 70 11.50 5.36 -3.42
C ASP A 70 11.25 5.94 -4.81
N SER A 71 11.30 5.11 -5.86
CA SER A 71 10.91 5.57 -7.21
C SER A 71 9.43 5.94 -7.23
N PRO A 72 9.02 7.08 -7.82
CA PRO A 72 7.64 7.56 -7.86
C PRO A 72 6.79 6.79 -8.88
N VAL A 73 6.68 5.48 -8.67
CA VAL A 73 5.94 4.54 -9.50
C VAL A 73 4.54 4.37 -8.91
N PRO A 74 3.47 4.62 -9.68
CA PRO A 74 2.11 4.31 -9.24
C PRO A 74 1.97 2.83 -8.88
N PHE A 75 1.11 2.52 -7.91
CA PHE A 75 0.84 1.15 -7.51
C PHE A 75 -0.56 1.03 -6.93
N ASP A 76 -1.26 -0.07 -7.20
CA ASP A 76 -2.63 -0.27 -6.75
C ASP A 76 -2.69 -0.56 -5.23
N LEU A 77 -3.46 0.26 -4.49
CA LEU A 77 -3.68 0.09 -3.05
C LEU A 77 -4.57 -1.10 -2.74
N ASP A 78 -5.56 -1.43 -3.59
CA ASP A 78 -6.42 -2.58 -3.39
C ASP A 78 -5.63 -3.88 -3.58
N PHE A 79 -4.74 -3.91 -4.57
CA PHE A 79 -3.78 -5.00 -4.73
C PHE A 79 -2.88 -5.15 -3.49
N LEU A 80 -2.31 -4.05 -2.98
CA LEU A 80 -1.50 -4.06 -1.76
C LEU A 80 -2.30 -4.58 -0.55
N MET A 81 -3.53 -4.11 -0.38
CA MET A 81 -4.43 -4.52 0.69
C MET A 81 -4.77 -6.02 0.62
N SER A 82 -5.04 -6.54 -0.59
CA SER A 82 -5.25 -7.98 -0.80
C SER A 82 -4.04 -8.79 -0.36
N LYS A 83 -2.83 -8.39 -0.80
CA LYS A 83 -1.59 -9.10 -0.47
C LYS A 83 -1.31 -9.11 1.03
N LEU A 84 -1.50 -7.97 1.71
CA LEU A 84 -1.32 -7.91 3.16
C LEU A 84 -2.32 -8.79 3.91
N ASN A 85 -3.57 -8.84 3.46
CA ASN A 85 -4.59 -9.72 4.04
C ASN A 85 -4.28 -11.20 3.81
N GLU A 86 -3.85 -11.59 2.60
CA GLU A 86 -3.40 -12.95 2.29
C GLU A 86 -2.26 -13.37 3.22
N ILE A 87 -1.23 -12.53 3.36
CA ILE A 87 -0.08 -12.77 4.25
C ILE A 87 -0.52 -12.89 5.71
N ASN A 88 -1.50 -12.09 6.14
CA ASN A 88 -1.98 -12.11 7.52
C ASN A 88 -2.73 -13.41 7.89
N VAL A 89 -3.21 -14.17 6.91
CA VAL A 89 -3.90 -15.45 7.12
C VAL A 89 -3.16 -16.64 6.52
N GLU A 90 -1.94 -16.43 6.02
CA GLU A 90 -1.17 -17.44 5.29
C GLU A 90 -0.87 -18.66 6.16
N MET A 91 -1.12 -19.84 5.59
CA MET A 91 -0.67 -21.13 6.11
C MET A 91 0.39 -21.68 5.16
N VAL A 92 1.48 -22.19 5.72
CA VAL A 92 2.63 -22.73 4.96
C VAL A 92 2.86 -24.20 5.30
N ALA A 93 3.48 -24.96 4.39
CA ALA A 93 3.81 -26.35 4.64
C ALA A 93 4.79 -26.49 5.82
N GLY A 94 4.43 -27.35 6.78
CA GLY A 94 5.26 -27.74 7.90
C GLY A 94 5.57 -29.22 7.89
N ALA A 95 6.51 -29.64 8.73
CA ALA A 95 6.99 -31.03 8.81
C ALA A 95 5.90 -32.06 9.17
N ARG A 96 4.76 -31.62 9.74
CA ARG A 96 3.65 -32.48 10.18
C ARG A 96 2.28 -32.03 9.64
N GLY A 97 2.25 -31.19 8.62
CA GLY A 97 1.04 -30.55 8.10
C GLY A 97 1.19 -29.04 7.99
N GLU A 98 0.12 -28.34 7.66
CA GLU A 98 0.13 -26.88 7.55
C GLU A 98 0.43 -26.22 8.91
N LYS A 99 1.23 -25.16 8.87
CA LYS A 99 1.53 -24.30 10.01
C LYS A 99 1.27 -22.85 9.65
N GLN A 100 1.06 -22.01 10.65
CA GLN A 100 0.91 -20.57 10.46
C GLN A 100 2.17 -19.97 9.80
N GLY A 101 1.97 -19.11 8.81
CA GLY A 101 3.03 -18.30 8.22
C GLY A 101 3.62 -17.31 9.22
N ASP A 102 4.79 -16.77 8.89
CA ASP A 102 5.57 -15.94 9.82
C ASP A 102 4.83 -14.66 10.26
N PHE A 103 3.90 -14.18 9.43
CA PHE A 103 3.09 -12.97 9.66
C PHE A 103 1.64 -13.23 10.05
N PHE A 104 1.26 -14.50 10.25
CA PHE A 104 -0.11 -14.87 10.57
C PHE A 104 -0.61 -14.11 11.80
N GLY A 105 -1.71 -13.36 11.64
CA GLY A 105 -2.33 -12.55 12.69
C GLY A 105 -1.53 -11.33 13.16
N LYS A 106 -0.33 -11.09 12.63
CA LYS A 106 0.57 -10.02 13.08
C LYS A 106 0.36 -8.70 12.33
N LEU A 107 -0.44 -8.71 11.25
CA LEU A 107 -0.67 -7.54 10.41
C LEU A 107 -2.04 -6.91 10.62
N ALA A 108 -2.98 -7.60 11.28
CA ALA A 108 -4.38 -7.16 11.42
C ALA A 108 -4.54 -5.69 11.88
N ARG A 109 -3.78 -5.26 12.90
CA ARG A 109 -3.82 -3.87 13.40
C ARG A 109 -3.26 -2.87 12.39
N MET A 110 -2.18 -3.22 11.69
CA MET A 110 -1.57 -2.39 10.65
C MET A 110 -2.51 -2.24 9.45
N ILE A 111 -3.13 -3.35 9.00
CA ILE A 111 -4.11 -3.38 7.92
C ILE A 111 -5.30 -2.46 8.25
N SER A 112 -5.89 -2.60 9.45
CA SER A 112 -6.98 -1.74 9.87
C SER A 112 -6.59 -0.25 9.94
N ARG A 113 -5.36 0.08 10.37
CA ARG A 113 -4.87 1.47 10.33
C ARG A 113 -4.75 1.98 8.91
N LEU A 114 -4.23 1.18 7.99
CA LEU A 114 -4.11 1.53 6.57
C LEU A 114 -5.48 1.79 5.95
N GLU A 115 -6.47 0.91 6.17
CA GLU A 115 -7.86 1.09 5.70
C GLU A 115 -8.47 2.40 6.21
N ASN A 116 -8.31 2.68 7.50
CA ASN A 116 -8.80 3.91 8.12
C ASN A 116 -8.14 5.16 7.53
N LYS A 117 -6.87 5.09 7.12
CA LYS A 117 -6.17 6.22 6.49
C LYS A 117 -6.60 6.43 5.04
N ILE A 118 -6.74 5.35 4.27
CA ILE A 118 -7.19 5.41 2.87
C ILE A 118 -8.61 5.98 2.80
N SER A 119 -9.49 5.59 3.73
CA SER A 119 -10.88 6.04 3.78
C SER A 119 -11.09 7.39 4.49
N ASP A 120 -10.05 7.98 5.10
CA ASP A 120 -10.15 9.27 5.78
C ASP A 120 -10.37 10.40 4.75
N ARG A 121 -11.55 11.02 4.80
CA ARG A 121 -11.91 12.14 3.90
C ARG A 121 -10.93 13.31 3.95
N ARG A 122 -10.24 13.52 5.08
CA ARG A 122 -9.22 14.57 5.22
C ARG A 122 -7.98 14.26 4.40
N LEU A 123 -7.70 12.98 4.15
CA LEU A 123 -6.59 12.48 3.33
C LEU A 123 -7.04 12.21 1.88
N GLY A 124 -8.27 12.60 1.51
CA GLY A 124 -8.79 12.42 0.15
C GLY A 124 -7.95 13.13 -0.92
N PHE A 125 -7.24 14.21 -0.57
CA PHE A 125 -6.29 14.86 -1.46
C PHE A 125 -5.08 13.97 -1.83
N MET A 126 -4.84 12.87 -1.11
CA MET A 126 -3.80 11.88 -1.43
C MET A 126 -4.36 10.58 -2.04
N PHE A 127 -5.42 10.05 -1.44
CA PHE A 127 -5.95 8.72 -1.77
C PHE A 127 -7.19 8.72 -2.66
N SER A 128 -7.83 9.88 -2.85
CA SER A 128 -9.09 10.01 -3.61
C SER A 128 -8.94 10.91 -4.84
N GLY A 129 -7.74 10.97 -5.42
CA GLY A 129 -7.52 11.69 -6.67
C GLY A 129 -8.48 11.16 -7.72
N GLY A 130 -9.44 11.99 -8.09
CA GLY A 130 -10.67 11.53 -8.70
C GLY A 130 -10.42 10.77 -9.99
N GLY A 131 -10.97 9.55 -10.08
CA GLY A 131 -11.28 8.80 -11.31
C GLY A 131 -10.13 8.41 -12.26
N ASN A 132 -9.16 9.29 -12.50
CA ASN A 132 -8.24 9.29 -13.64
C ASN A 132 -6.77 9.07 -13.23
N VAL A 133 -6.56 8.50 -12.04
CA VAL A 133 -5.23 8.44 -11.42
C VAL A 133 -4.45 7.20 -11.84
N LEU A 134 -5.14 6.18 -12.37
CA LEU A 134 -4.55 4.93 -12.88
C LEU A 134 -4.88 4.67 -14.37
N ASP A 135 -5.43 5.66 -15.07
CA ASP A 135 -5.72 5.63 -16.51
C ASP A 135 -4.54 6.14 -17.35
#